data_AF-A0A7V3M340-F1
#
_entry.id   AF-A0A7V3M340-F1
#
_cell.length_a   1.000
_cell.length_b   1.000
_cell.length_c   1.000
_cell.angle_alpha   90.00
_cell.angle_beta   90.00
_cell.angle_gamma   90.00
#
_symmetry.space_group_name_H-M   'P 1'
#
loop_
_entity.id
_entity.type
_entity.pdbx_description
1 polymer ?
#
loop_
_entity_poly.entity_id
_entity_poly.type
_entity_poly.pdbx_seq_one_letter_code
_entity_poly.pdbx_strand_id
1 'polypeptide(L)'
;MGWDGTPKTKIALERLAPDQLPMPAPPFPTRTFYQVYFGTPMGGVPSAPLPVTAPNDLDLDPGEQAEIWYYDAAPFPGVPATWRLAGLGTVSADGTRIVSNPGVGIARFCGVCGTTCIRQRTDAQANVNPDGSKGAEPVDLATGLFLLDQTDLLLPGRLPLVLSRAYTPLD
;
A
#
# COMPACT_ATOMS: atom_id res chain seq x y z
N MET A 1 -0.63 18.27 -16.20
CA MET A 1 0.35 18.33 -17.29
C MET A 1 1.15 17.05 -17.31
N GLY A 2 1.38 16.47 -18.50
CA GLY A 2 2.40 15.43 -18.63
C GLY A 2 3.80 16.01 -18.36
N TRP A 3 4.78 15.16 -18.06
CA TRP A 3 6.18 15.57 -17.95
C TRP A 3 6.74 16.15 -19.25
N ASP A 4 6.09 15.86 -20.38
CA ASP A 4 6.35 16.41 -21.72
C ASP A 4 5.88 17.87 -21.88
N GLY A 5 5.32 18.49 -20.84
CA GLY A 5 4.79 19.85 -20.92
C GLY A 5 3.51 19.96 -21.75
N THR A 6 2.85 18.84 -22.07
CA THR A 6 1.58 18.84 -22.80
C THR A 6 0.39 18.60 -21.86
N PRO A 7 -0.73 19.34 -22.00
CA PRO A 7 -1.95 19.03 -21.26
C PRO A 7 -2.49 17.65 -21.63
N LYS A 8 -2.81 16.84 -20.61
CA LYS A 8 -3.49 15.55 -20.78
C LYS A 8 -4.83 15.65 -20.07
N THR A 9 -5.91 15.23 -20.75
CA THR A 9 -7.30 15.32 -20.25
C THR A 9 -7.92 13.96 -19.96
N LYS A 10 -7.21 12.86 -20.26
CA LYS A 10 -7.65 11.48 -20.04
C LYS A 10 -6.51 10.71 -19.38
N ILE A 11 -6.88 9.76 -18.53
CA ILE A 11 -5.98 8.76 -17.94
C ILE A 11 -6.49 7.36 -18.28
N ALA A 12 -5.58 6.39 -18.34
CA ALA A 12 -5.88 4.98 -18.36
C ALA A 12 -5.61 4.37 -16.99
N LEU A 13 -6.43 3.39 -16.62
CA LEU A 13 -6.33 2.60 -15.40
C LEU A 13 -6.26 1.13 -15.79
N GLU A 14 -5.25 0.42 -15.30
CA GLU A 14 -5.09 -1.01 -15.52
C GLU A 14 -4.87 -1.71 -14.19
N ARG A 15 -5.59 -2.82 -13.98
CA ARG A 15 -5.40 -3.65 -12.78
C ARG A 15 -4.10 -4.45 -12.95
N LEU A 16 -3.21 -4.38 -11.97
CA LEU A 16 -2.00 -5.18 -11.93
C LEU A 16 -2.13 -6.34 -10.95
N ALA A 17 -1.56 -7.48 -11.30
CA ALA A 17 -1.28 -8.55 -10.34
C ALA A 17 -0.05 -8.19 -9.48
N PRO A 18 0.06 -8.69 -8.23
CA PRO A 18 1.18 -8.35 -7.34
C PRO A 18 2.56 -8.71 -7.89
N ASP A 19 2.65 -9.73 -8.74
CA ASP A 19 3.87 -10.20 -9.41
C ASP A 19 4.21 -9.40 -10.69
N GLN A 20 3.33 -8.49 -11.11
CA GLN A 20 3.47 -7.68 -12.33
C GLN A 20 3.77 -6.20 -12.04
N LEU A 21 4.14 -5.87 -10.80
CA LEU A 21 4.38 -4.47 -10.42
C LEU A 21 5.66 -3.93 -11.08
N PRO A 22 5.59 -2.81 -11.82
CA PRO A 22 6.76 -2.16 -12.42
C PRO A 22 7.64 -1.38 -11.41
N MET A 23 7.42 -1.61 -10.11
CA MET A 23 8.08 -0.94 -8.98
C MET A 23 8.06 -1.85 -7.75
N PRO A 24 8.83 -1.55 -6.69
CA PRO A 24 8.79 -2.31 -5.45
C PRO A 24 7.38 -2.35 -4.84
N ALA A 25 7.00 -3.52 -4.31
CA ALA A 25 5.75 -3.69 -3.58
C ALA A 25 5.65 -2.72 -2.39
N PRO A 26 4.43 -2.31 -1.98
CA PRO A 26 4.26 -1.48 -0.78
C PRO A 26 4.71 -2.24 0.47
N PRO A 27 5.13 -1.52 1.53
CA PRO A 27 5.56 -2.14 2.79
C PRO A 27 4.40 -2.64 3.67
N PHE A 28 3.25 -2.94 3.05
CA PHE A 28 2.03 -3.39 3.72
C PHE A 28 1.21 -4.28 2.78
N PRO A 29 0.41 -5.22 3.32
CA PRO A 29 -0.46 -6.05 2.50
C PRO A 29 -1.57 -5.21 1.85
N THR A 30 -1.86 -5.48 0.58
CA THR A 30 -2.98 -4.91 -0.18
C THR A 30 -3.45 -5.92 -1.22
N ARG A 31 -4.73 -5.88 -1.59
CA ARG A 31 -5.37 -6.89 -2.45
C ARG A 31 -5.33 -6.53 -3.93
N THR A 32 -5.39 -5.25 -4.27
CA THR A 32 -5.43 -4.80 -5.67
C THR A 32 -4.56 -3.58 -5.93
N PHE A 33 -3.91 -3.62 -7.10
CA PHE A 33 -3.07 -2.55 -7.63
C PHE A 33 -3.68 -2.01 -8.91
N TYR A 34 -3.63 -0.69 -9.09
CA TYR A 34 -4.05 -0.01 -10.31
C TYR A 34 -2.93 0.86 -10.85
N GLN A 35 -2.42 0.54 -12.04
CA GLN A 35 -1.50 1.41 -12.75
C GLN A 35 -2.26 2.57 -13.37
N VAL A 36 -1.75 3.78 -13.16
CA VAL A 36 -2.26 5.03 -13.71
C VAL A 36 -1.27 5.56 -14.73
N TYR A 37 -1.71 5.73 -15.98
CA TYR A 37 -0.84 6.20 -17.05
C TYR A 37 -1.59 7.01 -18.11
N PHE A 38 -0.87 7.78 -18.93
CA PHE A 38 -1.43 8.60 -20.01
C PHE A 38 -1.47 7.88 -21.38
N GLY A 39 -1.32 6.55 -21.40
CA GLY A 39 -1.04 5.80 -22.64
C GLY A 39 0.36 6.05 -23.21
N THR A 40 1.20 6.79 -22.48
CA THR A 40 2.59 7.07 -22.83
C THR A 40 3.49 6.71 -21.64
N PRO A 41 4.79 6.41 -21.86
CA PRO A 41 5.75 6.19 -20.77
C PRO A 41 5.93 7.40 -19.83
N MET A 42 5.40 8.55 -20.24
CA MET A 42 5.41 9.79 -19.47
C MET A 42 4.23 9.84 -18.49
N GLY A 43 4.55 10.08 -17.22
CA GLY A 43 3.57 10.44 -16.18
C GLY A 43 3.31 11.95 -16.17
N GLY A 44 2.95 12.51 -15.01
CA GLY A 44 2.81 13.95 -14.88
C GLY A 44 2.41 14.47 -13.51
N VAL A 45 2.18 15.78 -13.46
CA VAL A 45 1.62 16.50 -12.33
C VAL A 45 0.23 17.01 -12.73
N PRO A 46 -0.85 16.42 -12.21
CA PRO A 46 -2.21 16.96 -12.35
C PRO A 46 -2.32 18.40 -11.84
N SER A 47 -3.23 19.20 -12.40
CA SER A 47 -3.49 20.57 -11.92
C SER A 47 -4.23 20.61 -10.57
N ALA A 48 -4.86 19.50 -10.21
CA ALA A 48 -5.45 19.21 -8.90
C ALA A 48 -5.26 17.71 -8.62
N PRO A 49 -5.23 17.26 -7.35
CA PRO A 49 -5.10 15.84 -7.03
C PRO A 49 -6.08 14.99 -7.83
N LEU A 50 -5.57 13.94 -8.48
CA LEU A 50 -6.39 13.05 -9.30
C LEU A 50 -7.23 12.15 -8.40
N PRO A 51 -8.57 12.28 -8.37
CA PRO A 51 -9.41 11.44 -7.51
C PRO A 51 -9.30 9.97 -7.91
N VAL A 52 -9.45 9.08 -6.93
CA VAL A 52 -9.36 7.63 -7.11
C VAL A 52 -10.69 7.02 -6.71
N THR A 53 -11.25 6.19 -7.59
CA THR A 53 -12.40 5.33 -7.30
C THR A 53 -12.03 3.91 -7.68
N ALA A 54 -12.12 2.98 -6.73
CA ALA A 54 -11.84 1.57 -6.95
C ALA A 54 -12.97 0.70 -6.36
N PRO A 55 -13.11 -0.55 -6.77
CA PRO A 55 -13.94 -1.54 -6.09
C PRO A 55 -13.58 -1.63 -4.60
N ASN A 56 -14.57 -1.85 -3.75
CA ASN A 56 -14.37 -2.18 -2.34
C ASN A 56 -14.02 -3.68 -2.24
N ASP A 57 -12.77 -4.02 -2.50
CA ASP A 57 -12.24 -5.38 -2.35
C ASP A 57 -11.67 -5.65 -0.95
N LEU A 58 -11.82 -4.69 -0.03
CA LEU A 58 -11.41 -4.77 1.36
C LEU A 58 -12.54 -5.25 2.29
N ASP A 59 -13.73 -5.48 1.75
CA ASP A 59 -14.93 -5.91 2.47
C ASP A 59 -15.33 -4.93 3.61
N LEU A 60 -15.04 -3.64 3.42
CA LEU A 60 -15.38 -2.58 4.37
C LEU A 60 -16.86 -2.21 4.32
N ASP A 61 -17.41 -1.79 5.46
CA ASP A 61 -18.81 -1.39 5.55
C ASP A 61 -19.06 -0.03 4.86
N PRO A 62 -20.27 0.23 4.32
CA PRO A 62 -20.64 1.53 3.79
C PRO A 62 -20.34 2.68 4.76
N GLY A 63 -19.64 3.72 4.29
CA GLY A 63 -19.22 4.85 5.10
C GLY A 63 -17.89 4.69 5.84
N GLU A 64 -17.32 3.48 5.91
CA GLU A 64 -15.97 3.29 6.44
C GLU A 64 -14.91 3.99 5.59
N GLN A 65 -13.73 4.17 6.18
CA GLN A 65 -12.62 4.85 5.54
C GLN A 65 -11.46 3.90 5.23
N ALA A 66 -10.82 4.15 4.10
CA ALA A 66 -9.63 3.42 3.67
C ALA A 66 -8.53 4.41 3.28
N GLU A 67 -7.29 3.94 3.33
CA GLU A 67 -6.12 4.72 2.93
C GLU A 67 -5.84 4.50 1.44
N ILE A 68 -5.71 5.59 0.71
CA ILE A 68 -5.32 5.58 -0.71
C ILE A 68 -3.83 5.88 -0.77
N TRP A 69 -3.06 4.94 -1.31
CA TRP A 69 -1.62 5.05 -1.48
C TRP A 69 -1.26 5.11 -2.96
N TYR A 70 -0.15 5.77 -3.28
CA TYR A 70 0.42 5.79 -4.62
C TYR A 70 1.94 5.74 -4.59
N TYR A 71 2.53 5.11 -5.59
CA TYR A 71 3.98 5.12 -5.77
C TYR A 71 4.41 6.42 -6.45
N ASP A 72 5.10 7.26 -5.70
CA ASP A 72 5.67 8.51 -6.19
C ASP A 72 7.12 8.27 -6.60
N ALA A 73 7.34 8.22 -7.91
CA ALA A 73 8.66 8.23 -8.54
C ALA A 73 8.75 9.37 -9.56
N ALA A 74 8.17 10.52 -9.23
CA ALA A 74 8.31 11.69 -10.07
C ALA A 74 9.81 12.07 -10.22
N PRO A 75 10.25 12.48 -11.42
CA PRO A 75 11.67 12.75 -11.72
C PRO A 75 12.13 14.11 -11.15
N PHE A 76 11.80 14.40 -9.90
CA PHE A 76 12.22 15.62 -9.21
C PHE A 76 13.55 15.41 -8.47
N PRO A 77 14.53 16.32 -8.63
CA PRO A 77 15.80 16.23 -7.91
C PRO A 77 15.59 16.14 -6.39
N GLY A 78 16.26 15.19 -5.75
CA GLY A 78 16.24 15.02 -4.29
C GLY A 78 14.95 14.39 -3.71
N VAL A 79 13.99 14.00 -4.55
CA VAL A 79 12.78 13.30 -4.09
C VAL A 79 12.98 11.80 -4.30
N PRO A 80 13.06 10.98 -3.24
CA PRO A 80 13.18 9.53 -3.39
C PRO A 80 11.89 8.92 -3.93
N ALA A 81 12.06 7.89 -4.75
CA ALA A 81 10.97 7.06 -5.24
C ALA A 81 10.41 6.23 -4.08
N THR A 82 9.14 6.42 -3.72
CA THR A 82 8.54 5.74 -2.55
C THR A 82 7.02 5.73 -2.59
N TRP A 83 6.42 4.83 -1.81
CA TRP A 83 4.98 4.82 -1.56
C TRP A 83 4.58 6.00 -0.67
N ARG A 84 3.54 6.73 -1.07
CA ARG A 84 3.01 7.88 -0.33
C ARG A 84 1.52 7.74 -0.13
N LEU A 85 1.06 8.15 1.05
CA LEU A 85 -0.35 8.31 1.34
C LEU A 85 -0.87 9.51 0.53
N ALA A 86 -1.84 9.27 -0.35
CA ALA A 86 -2.59 10.33 -1.03
C ALA A 86 -3.63 10.95 -0.08
N GLY A 87 -4.20 10.14 0.80
CA GLY A 87 -5.21 10.54 1.77
C GLY A 87 -6.23 9.43 1.97
N LEU A 88 -7.44 9.82 2.37
CA LEU A 88 -8.52 8.90 2.71
C LEU A 88 -9.57 8.81 1.60
N GLY A 89 -10.14 7.63 1.43
CA GLY A 89 -11.37 7.40 0.70
C GLY A 89 -12.47 6.87 1.61
N THR A 90 -13.72 7.02 1.19
CA THR A 90 -14.91 6.53 1.89
C THR A 90 -15.62 5.48 1.04
N VAL A 91 -16.05 4.41 1.69
CA VAL A 91 -16.86 3.36 1.07
C VAL A 91 -18.23 3.95 0.68
N SER A 92 -18.65 3.74 -0.55
CA SER A 92 -19.94 4.20 -1.08
C SER A 92 -21.12 3.63 -0.30
N ALA A 93 -22.26 4.31 -0.34
CA ALA A 93 -23.47 3.90 0.37
C ALA A 93 -23.98 2.49 -0.03
N ASP A 94 -23.66 2.05 -1.26
CA ASP A 94 -23.97 0.70 -1.75
C ASP A 94 -22.91 -0.36 -1.37
N GLY A 95 -21.83 0.03 -0.68
CA GLY A 95 -20.75 -0.86 -0.24
C GLY A 95 -19.81 -1.31 -1.36
N THR A 96 -20.01 -0.89 -2.61
CA THR A 96 -19.33 -1.49 -3.77
C THR A 96 -18.01 -0.84 -4.15
N ARG A 97 -17.77 0.40 -3.74
CA ARG A 97 -16.63 1.21 -4.19
C ARG A 97 -16.04 1.99 -3.02
N ILE A 98 -14.73 2.20 -3.07
CA ILE A 98 -14.03 3.17 -2.24
C ILE A 98 -13.77 4.38 -3.11
N VAL A 99 -14.25 5.55 -2.68
CA VAL A 99 -14.17 6.82 -3.40
C VAL A 99 -13.30 7.78 -2.61
N SER A 100 -12.27 8.36 -3.23
CA SER A 100 -11.42 9.37 -2.60
C SER A 100 -12.24 10.54 -2.06
N ASN A 101 -11.93 10.99 -0.84
CA ASN A 101 -12.58 12.15 -0.24
C ASN A 101 -12.33 13.43 -1.07
N PRO A 102 -13.17 14.48 -0.92
CA PRO A 102 -12.98 15.73 -1.64
C PRO A 102 -11.56 16.30 -1.47
N GLY A 103 -10.87 16.53 -2.59
CA GLY A 103 -9.49 17.04 -2.61
C GLY A 103 -8.39 16.00 -2.36
N VAL A 104 -8.74 14.74 -2.07
CA VAL A 104 -7.78 13.63 -1.96
C VAL A 104 -7.53 13.03 -3.33
N GLY A 105 -6.28 12.73 -3.63
CA GLY A 105 -5.93 12.09 -4.89
C GLY A 105 -4.43 12.01 -5.15
N ILE A 106 -4.09 11.45 -6.30
CA ILE A 106 -2.70 11.28 -6.73
C ILE A 106 -2.16 12.66 -7.14
N ALA A 107 -1.15 13.15 -6.41
CA ALA A 107 -0.58 14.47 -6.63
C ALA A 107 0.40 14.52 -7.81
N ARG A 108 1.01 13.39 -8.14
CA ARG A 108 1.94 13.19 -9.25
C ARG A 108 2.17 11.71 -9.48
N PHE A 109 2.55 11.33 -10.69
CA PHE A 109 2.85 9.93 -10.98
C PHE A 109 3.91 9.77 -12.08
N CYS A 110 4.59 8.64 -12.01
CA CYS A 110 5.49 8.10 -13.03
C CYS A 110 4.65 7.43 -14.13
N GLY A 111 5.06 7.50 -15.40
CA GLY A 111 4.23 6.93 -16.48
C GLY A 111 4.24 5.41 -16.55
N VAL A 112 5.36 4.79 -16.16
CA VAL A 112 5.51 3.32 -16.13
C VAL A 112 5.22 2.77 -14.74
N CYS A 113 5.69 3.45 -13.71
CA CYS A 113 5.65 3.00 -12.32
C CYS A 113 4.56 3.67 -11.46
N GLY A 114 3.71 4.50 -12.05
CA GLY A 114 2.61 5.16 -11.37
C GLY A 114 1.53 4.16 -11.01
N THR A 115 1.53 3.68 -9.78
CA THR A 115 0.55 2.71 -9.29
C THR A 115 -0.11 3.24 -8.03
N THR A 116 -1.42 3.03 -7.91
CA THR A 116 -2.18 3.26 -6.69
C THR A 116 -2.72 1.94 -6.13
N CYS A 117 -2.80 1.87 -4.81
CA CYS A 117 -3.44 0.77 -4.09
C CYS A 117 -4.22 1.33 -2.91
N ILE A 118 -5.14 0.51 -2.40
CA ILE A 118 -5.95 0.85 -1.24
C ILE A 118 -5.64 -0.14 -0.13
N ARG A 119 -5.55 0.38 1.08
CA ARG A 119 -5.38 -0.42 2.30
C ARG A 119 -6.49 -0.06 3.27
N GLN A 120 -6.94 -1.04 4.04
CA GLN A 120 -7.80 -0.78 5.18
C GLN A 120 -7.11 0.22 6.11
N ARG A 121 -7.83 1.27 6.49
CA ARG A 121 -7.35 2.22 7.47
C ARG A 121 -7.21 1.48 8.79
N THR A 122 -5.98 1.35 9.27
CA THR A 122 -5.78 1.06 10.68
C THR A 122 -5.90 2.41 11.37
N ASP A 123 -7.06 2.70 11.94
CA ASP A 123 -7.08 3.68 13.02
C ASP A 123 -5.98 3.26 14.00
N ALA A 124 -5.20 4.21 14.50
CA ALA A 124 -4.34 3.93 15.65
C ALA A 124 -5.28 3.34 16.71
N GLN A 125 -5.25 2.01 16.83
CA GLN A 125 -6.07 1.27 17.76
C GLN A 125 -5.82 1.95 19.09
N ALA A 126 -6.87 2.46 19.75
CA ALA A 126 -6.70 2.89 21.12
C ALA A 126 -6.03 1.72 21.83
N ASN A 127 -4.80 1.92 22.31
CA ASN A 127 -4.06 0.94 23.10
C ASN A 127 -4.90 0.67 24.35
N VAL A 128 -5.84 -0.28 24.28
CA VAL A 128 -6.46 -0.87 25.45
C VAL A 128 -5.61 -2.09 25.80
N ASN A 129 -4.39 -1.81 26.23
CA ASN A 129 -3.78 -2.50 27.35
C ASN A 129 -2.54 -1.72 27.82
N PRO A 130 -2.65 -0.91 28.88
CA PRO A 130 -1.48 -0.28 29.50
C PRO A 130 -0.52 -1.29 30.14
N ASP A 131 -0.95 -2.54 30.33
CA ASP A 131 -0.19 -3.57 31.05
C ASP A 131 0.18 -4.73 30.12
N GLY A 132 1.12 -4.49 29.21
CA GLY A 132 1.62 -5.41 28.18
C GLY A 132 1.90 -6.84 28.65
N SER A 133 0.85 -7.65 28.70
CA SER A 133 0.94 -9.06 29.06
C SER A 133 0.96 -9.88 27.77
N LYS A 134 2.12 -10.50 27.51
CA LYS A 134 2.30 -11.47 26.43
C LYS A 134 1.64 -12.79 26.84
N GLY A 135 0.48 -13.08 26.25
CA GLY A 135 -0.09 -14.42 26.20
C GLY A 135 0.56 -15.19 25.06
N ALA A 136 1.00 -16.41 25.35
CA ALA A 136 1.77 -17.28 24.47
C ALA A 136 0.99 -17.70 23.20
N GLU A 137 1.76 -18.13 22.18
CA GLU A 137 1.41 -18.50 20.79
C GLU A 137 1.47 -17.35 19.77
N PRO A 138 2.37 -17.40 18.76
CA PRO A 138 2.73 -16.24 17.95
C PRO A 138 1.77 -16.11 16.76
N VAL A 139 0.54 -15.70 17.07
CA VAL A 139 -0.35 -15.11 16.07
C VAL A 139 -0.14 -13.62 16.14
N ASP A 140 0.33 -13.03 15.04
CA ASP A 140 0.34 -11.58 14.92
C ASP A 140 -1.12 -11.10 14.82
N LEU A 141 -1.60 -10.46 15.88
CA LEU A 141 -2.99 -10.02 16.01
C LEU A 141 -3.36 -8.89 15.02
N ALA A 142 -2.38 -8.26 14.37
CA ALA A 142 -2.63 -7.28 13.31
C ALA A 142 -2.85 -7.92 11.93
N THR A 143 -2.36 -9.15 11.71
CA THR A 143 -2.40 -9.82 10.40
C THR A 143 -3.12 -11.17 10.40
N GLY A 144 -3.39 -11.75 11.58
CA GLY A 144 -3.95 -13.10 11.73
C GLY A 144 -3.00 -14.22 11.29
N LEU A 145 -1.75 -13.88 10.97
CA LEU A 145 -0.76 -14.83 10.48
C LEU A 145 -0.03 -15.50 11.64
N PHE A 146 0.10 -16.82 11.53
CA PHE A 146 0.95 -17.60 12.40
C PHE A 146 2.40 -17.46 11.94
N LEU A 147 3.23 -16.83 12.78
CA LEU A 147 4.65 -16.61 12.51
C LEU A 147 5.46 -17.41 13.52
N LEU A 148 6.10 -18.49 13.07
CA LEU A 148 7.01 -19.26 13.92
C LEU A 148 8.46 -18.84 13.64
N ASP A 149 9.06 -18.16 14.61
CA ASP A 149 10.51 -17.97 14.68
C ASP A 149 11.02 -18.73 15.91
N GLN A 150 11.78 -19.79 15.67
CA GLN A 150 12.32 -20.63 16.73
C GLN A 150 13.81 -20.89 16.50
N THR A 151 14.62 -20.49 17.47
CA THR A 151 16.02 -20.90 17.54
C THR A 151 16.11 -22.31 18.11
N ASP A 152 16.59 -23.26 17.32
CA ASP A 152 16.68 -24.66 17.73
C ASP A 152 17.98 -24.96 18.48
N LEU A 153 19.07 -24.29 18.09
CA LEU A 153 20.39 -24.52 18.66
C LEU A 153 21.19 -23.23 18.78
N LEU A 154 21.67 -22.95 19.98
CA LEU A 154 22.63 -21.91 20.30
C LEU A 154 23.89 -22.55 20.89
N LEU A 155 25.03 -22.38 20.23
CA LEU A 155 26.35 -22.73 20.75
C LEU A 155 27.08 -21.44 21.13
N PRO A 156 27.05 -21.02 22.41
CA PRO A 156 27.77 -19.82 22.83
C PRO A 156 29.28 -20.11 22.86
N GLY A 157 30.06 -19.34 22.09
CA GLY A 157 31.51 -19.45 22.02
C GLY A 157 32.15 -18.20 21.40
N ARG A 158 33.49 -18.19 21.25
CA ARG A 158 34.24 -17.07 20.61
C ARG A 158 33.80 -16.80 19.16
N LEU A 159 33.17 -17.77 18.50
CA LEU A 159 32.41 -17.62 17.27
C LEU A 159 31.05 -18.29 17.50
N PRO A 160 29.97 -17.54 17.76
CA PRO A 160 28.67 -18.13 18.02
C PRO A 160 28.07 -18.72 16.74
N LEU A 161 27.54 -19.94 16.85
CA LEU A 161 26.71 -20.57 15.82
C LEU A 161 25.26 -20.60 16.30
N VAL A 162 24.37 -20.06 15.48
CA VAL A 162 22.93 -20.00 15.72
C VAL A 162 22.22 -20.67 14.55
N LEU A 163 21.39 -21.67 14.84
CA LEU A 163 20.48 -22.28 13.88
C LEU A 163 19.05 -21.88 14.25
N SER A 164 18.39 -21.12 13.35
CA SER A 164 17.00 -20.70 13.51
C SER A 164 16.16 -21.20 12.33
N ARG A 165 14.91 -21.57 12.62
CA ARG A 165 13.89 -21.84 11.61
C ARG A 165 12.85 -20.74 11.65
N ALA A 166 12.59 -20.15 10.49
CA ALA A 166 11.44 -19.30 10.24
C ALA A 166 10.45 -20.08 9.36
N TYR A 167 9.17 -20.04 9.72
CA TYR A 167 8.09 -20.55 8.87
C TYR A 167 7.11 -19.43 8.55
N THR A 168 6.85 -19.24 7.27
CA THR A 168 5.73 -18.42 6.79
C THR A 168 4.85 -19.27 5.87
N PRO A 169 3.51 -19.13 5.91
CA PRO A 169 2.62 -19.90 5.04
C PRO A 169 2.69 -19.53 3.55
N LEU A 170 3.50 -18.54 3.17
CA LEU A 170 3.67 -18.06 1.79
C LEU A 170 4.92 -18.65 1.09
N ASP A 171 5.71 -19.47 1.79
CA ASP A 171 6.91 -20.16 1.28
C ASP A 171 6.68 -21.66 1.02
#